data_AF-A0A843DYG0-F1
#
_entry.id   AF-A0A843DYG0-F1
#
_cell.length_a   1.000
_cell.length_b   1.000
_cell.length_c   1.000
_cell.angle_alpha   90.00
_cell.angle_beta   90.00
_cell.angle_gamma   90.00
#
_symmetry.space_group_name_H-M   'P 1'
#
loop_
_entity.id
_entity.type
_entity.pdbx_description
1 polymer ?
#
loop_
_entity_poly.entity_id
_entity_poly.type
_entity_poly.pdbx_seq_one_letter_code
_entity_poly.pdbx_strand_id
1 'polypeptide(L)'
;MKKYLCTVCGHVYDEDAGDEKNHIAKQTAFGDLPEKWTCPVCGAFRSQFRELQNPQTAETQKPKQEQPKIPDLTPLKHSIICSNLAKGCEKQFKPDSAAIFTSLAKEFKESLPKADAVSFAALQKGVEHDIASLIPTAKKVAENHHDRGALRALTWAEKVTRIQHSLLERHAAEGPALTKDKTIYLCPTCGFIFIDTHAPSKCPVCAVPDWKFEIVED
;
A
#
# COMPACT_ATOMS: atom_id res chain seq x y z
N MET A 1 -18.37 -17.00 30.60
CA MET A 1 -17.68 -18.18 30.06
C MET A 1 -16.77 -17.78 28.90
N LYS A 2 -16.07 -18.73 28.24
CA LYS A 2 -15.15 -18.40 27.14
C LYS A 2 -15.94 -18.06 25.87
N LYS A 3 -15.35 -17.24 25.01
CA LYS A 3 -15.91 -16.91 23.69
C LYS A 3 -14.95 -17.37 22.61
N TYR A 4 -15.47 -17.77 21.46
CA TYR A 4 -14.69 -18.32 20.36
C TYR A 4 -15.04 -17.61 19.06
N LEU A 5 -14.05 -17.12 18.32
CA LEU A 5 -14.24 -16.41 17.06
C LEU A 5 -13.96 -17.33 15.88
N CYS A 6 -14.92 -17.45 14.97
CA CYS A 6 -14.74 -18.07 13.67
C CYS A 6 -13.78 -17.23 12.81
N THR A 7 -12.65 -17.81 12.39
CA THR A 7 -11.65 -17.14 11.56
C THR A 7 -12.10 -16.96 10.10
N VAL A 8 -13.17 -17.66 9.68
CA VAL A 8 -13.69 -17.61 8.30
C VAL A 8 -14.66 -16.44 8.10
N CYS A 9 -15.63 -16.25 9.00
CA CYS A 9 -16.68 -15.24 8.84
C CYS A 9 -16.79 -14.22 9.99
N GLY A 10 -16.02 -14.40 11.07
CA GLY A 10 -16.04 -13.50 12.23
C GLY A 10 -17.21 -13.72 13.20
N HIS A 11 -18.00 -14.78 13.06
CA HIS A 11 -19.02 -15.14 14.05
C HIS A 11 -18.39 -15.50 15.41
N VAL A 12 -18.98 -15.01 16.50
CA VAL A 12 -18.53 -15.32 17.87
C VAL A 12 -19.51 -16.32 18.50
N TYR A 13 -19.02 -17.50 18.83
CA TYR A 13 -19.70 -18.44 19.71
C TYR A 13 -19.46 -18.02 21.16
N ASP A 14 -20.54 -17.81 21.91
CA ASP A 14 -20.51 -17.44 23.32
C ASP A 14 -21.07 -18.62 24.14
N GLU A 15 -20.22 -19.23 24.98
CA GLU A 15 -20.62 -20.37 25.79
C GLU A 15 -21.83 -20.05 26.68
N ASP A 16 -21.97 -18.79 27.15
CA ASP A 16 -23.12 -18.37 27.98
C ASP A 16 -24.43 -18.31 27.17
N ALA A 17 -24.34 -18.09 25.86
CA ALA A 17 -25.49 -17.98 24.96
C ALA A 17 -25.84 -19.31 24.24
N GLY A 18 -24.86 -20.20 24.08
CA GLY A 18 -25.01 -21.42 23.28
C GLY A 18 -25.21 -21.11 21.79
N ASP A 19 -25.85 -22.03 21.08
CA ASP A 19 -26.18 -21.89 19.66
C ASP A 19 -27.56 -22.52 19.38
N GLU A 20 -28.59 -21.69 19.51
CA GLU A 20 -29.99 -22.07 19.38
C GLU A 20 -30.31 -22.68 18.00
N LYS A 21 -29.65 -22.21 16.93
CA LYS A 21 -29.86 -22.70 15.56
C LYS A 21 -29.43 -24.15 15.37
N ASN A 22 -28.43 -24.58 16.13
CA ASN A 22 -27.92 -25.95 16.12
C ASN A 22 -28.34 -26.71 17.39
N HIS A 23 -29.37 -26.24 18.11
CA HIS A 23 -29.89 -26.83 19.35
C HIS A 23 -28.83 -27.02 20.45
N ILE A 24 -27.85 -26.13 20.52
CA ILE A 24 -26.85 -26.11 21.57
C ILE A 24 -27.36 -25.23 22.72
N ALA A 25 -27.50 -25.83 23.89
CA ALA A 25 -27.99 -25.14 25.08
C ALA A 25 -27.03 -24.02 25.54
N LYS A 26 -27.58 -23.04 26.23
CA LYS A 26 -26.81 -22.05 26.99
C LYS A 26 -25.88 -22.77 27.97
N GLN A 27 -24.72 -22.18 28.23
CA GLN A 27 -23.67 -22.73 29.10
C GLN A 27 -23.01 -24.01 28.58
N THR A 28 -23.09 -24.29 27.26
CA THR A 28 -22.33 -25.39 26.65
C THR A 28 -20.91 -24.93 26.33
N ALA A 29 -19.91 -25.56 26.93
CA ALA A 29 -18.52 -25.24 26.64
C ALA A 29 -18.15 -25.59 25.19
N PHE A 30 -17.24 -24.82 24.58
CA PHE A 30 -16.84 -25.02 23.18
C PHE A 30 -16.18 -26.39 22.94
N GLY A 31 -15.49 -26.92 23.96
CA GLY A 31 -14.93 -28.28 23.94
C GLY A 31 -15.99 -29.38 23.89
N ASP A 32 -17.17 -29.11 24.47
CA ASP A 32 -18.28 -30.05 24.59
C ASP A 32 -19.25 -29.98 23.39
N LEU A 33 -18.96 -29.12 22.41
CA LEU A 33 -19.70 -29.07 21.16
C LEU A 33 -19.58 -30.40 20.41
N PRO A 34 -20.68 -30.93 19.83
CA PRO A 34 -20.65 -32.15 19.02
C PRO A 34 -19.59 -32.11 17.92
N GLU A 35 -18.99 -33.25 17.56
CA GLU A 35 -17.96 -33.31 16.51
C GLU A 35 -18.45 -32.81 15.14
N LYS A 36 -19.75 -32.96 14.87
CA LYS A 36 -20.40 -32.51 13.64
C LYS A 36 -20.89 -31.06 13.71
N TRP A 37 -20.65 -30.36 14.82
CA TRP A 37 -21.06 -28.97 14.94
C TRP A 37 -20.23 -28.08 14.01
N THR A 38 -20.92 -27.19 13.31
CA THR A 38 -20.35 -26.24 12.35
C THR A 38 -20.88 -24.85 12.63
N CYS A 39 -20.11 -23.82 12.26
CA CYS A 39 -20.51 -22.43 12.42
C CYS A 39 -21.92 -22.18 11.84
N PRO A 40 -22.87 -21.63 12.62
CA PRO A 40 -24.24 -21.40 12.17
C PRO A 40 -24.37 -20.30 11.10
N VAL A 41 -23.28 -19.58 10.82
CA VAL A 41 -23.23 -18.50 9.82
C VAL A 41 -22.63 -18.97 8.50
N CYS A 42 -21.51 -19.69 8.52
CA CYS A 42 -20.76 -20.03 7.30
C CYS A 42 -20.50 -21.53 7.09
N GLY A 43 -20.89 -22.39 8.02
CA GLY A 43 -20.66 -23.84 7.91
C GLY A 43 -19.22 -24.29 8.17
N ALA A 44 -18.32 -23.40 8.62
CA ALA A 44 -16.94 -23.78 8.95
C ALA A 44 -16.89 -24.75 10.15
N PHE A 45 -15.95 -25.70 10.11
CA PHE A 45 -15.72 -26.65 11.19
C PHE A 45 -15.22 -25.98 12.48
N ARG A 46 -15.42 -26.68 13.62
CA ARG A 46 -14.94 -26.27 14.95
C ARG A 46 -13.44 -25.91 14.98
N SER A 47 -12.62 -26.54 14.13
CA SER A 47 -11.18 -26.28 14.01
C SER A 47 -10.84 -24.87 13.48
N GLN A 48 -11.80 -24.16 12.89
CA GLN A 48 -11.65 -22.80 12.38
C GLN A 48 -12.06 -21.73 13.40
N PHE A 49 -12.19 -22.11 14.68
CA PHE A 49 -12.46 -21.17 15.76
C PHE A 49 -11.22 -20.99 16.62
N ARG A 50 -10.99 -19.76 17.06
CA ARG A 50 -9.96 -19.43 18.04
C ARG A 50 -10.61 -18.87 19.31
N GLU A 51 -10.10 -19.27 20.47
CA GLU A 51 -10.54 -18.73 21.75
C GLU A 51 -10.22 -17.23 21.81
N LEU A 52 -11.23 -16.43 22.13
CA LEU A 52 -11.09 -15.03 22.51
C LEU A 52 -10.71 -15.01 23.98
N GLN A 53 -9.41 -14.83 24.26
CA GLN A 53 -8.93 -14.63 25.62
C GLN A 53 -9.52 -13.34 26.20
N ASN A 54 -10.10 -13.43 27.40
CA ASN A 54 -10.56 -12.26 28.15
C ASN A 54 -9.31 -11.47 28.60
N PRO A 55 -9.21 -10.15 28.35
CA PRO A 55 -7.97 -9.40 28.51
C PRO A 55 -7.74 -9.01 29.98
N GLN A 56 -7.40 -9.96 30.83
CA GLN A 56 -6.72 -9.68 32.08
C GLN A 56 -5.62 -10.72 32.27
N THR A 57 -4.38 -10.25 32.40
CA THR A 57 -3.13 -11.02 32.58
C THR A 57 -2.47 -11.64 31.34
N ALA A 58 -2.50 -10.91 30.22
CA ALA A 58 -1.32 -10.85 29.37
C ALA A 58 -1.04 -9.37 29.11
N GLU A 59 -0.10 -8.79 29.84
CA GLU A 59 0.68 -7.69 29.31
C GLU A 59 1.46 -8.23 28.11
N THR A 60 0.74 -8.42 27.01
CA THR A 60 1.31 -8.13 25.71
C THR A 60 1.79 -6.71 25.89
N GLN A 61 3.09 -6.52 26.02
CA GLN A 61 3.67 -5.27 25.61
C GLN A 61 3.17 -5.11 24.17
N LYS A 62 2.09 -4.35 23.99
CA LYS A 62 1.83 -3.64 22.75
C LYS A 62 3.21 -3.09 22.44
N PRO A 63 3.90 -3.50 21.35
CA PRO A 63 5.13 -2.82 20.97
C PRO A 63 4.74 -1.37 21.03
N LYS A 64 5.37 -0.63 21.96
CA LYS A 64 4.99 0.72 22.31
C LYS A 64 4.69 1.37 20.98
N GLN A 65 3.41 1.69 20.71
CA GLN A 65 3.07 2.54 19.59
C GLN A 65 3.59 3.89 20.03
N GLU A 66 4.91 4.02 20.02
CA GLU A 66 5.60 5.25 19.80
C GLU A 66 4.93 5.71 18.52
N GLN A 67 4.05 6.71 18.65
CA GLN A 67 3.67 7.49 17.48
C GLN A 67 4.97 7.69 16.74
N PRO A 68 5.13 7.17 15.52
CA PRO A 68 6.40 7.30 14.83
C PRO A 68 6.67 8.79 14.88
N LYS A 69 7.73 9.20 15.61
CA LYS A 69 8.15 10.60 15.64
C LYS A 69 8.23 10.95 14.17
N ILE A 70 7.30 11.78 13.69
CA ILE A 70 7.24 12.10 12.27
C ILE A 70 8.62 12.68 11.99
N PRO A 71 9.48 11.95 11.27
CA PRO A 71 10.85 12.39 11.11
C PRO A 71 10.78 13.73 10.42
N ASP A 72 11.65 14.65 10.83
CA ASP A 72 11.65 16.00 10.28
C ASP A 72 11.70 15.90 8.75
N LEU A 73 10.63 16.36 8.10
CA LEU A 73 10.44 16.12 6.68
C LEU A 73 11.27 17.14 5.94
N THR A 74 12.16 16.67 5.06
CA THR A 74 12.92 17.58 4.19
C THR A 74 11.96 18.37 3.29
N PRO A 75 12.35 19.56 2.79
CA PRO A 75 11.52 20.31 1.85
C PRO A 75 11.10 19.46 0.64
N LEU A 76 11.99 18.60 0.13
CA LEU A 76 11.66 17.66 -0.95
C LEU A 76 10.51 16.72 -0.60
N LYS A 77 10.51 16.14 0.61
CA LYS A 77 9.42 15.26 1.06
C LYS A 77 8.10 16.01 1.20
N HIS A 78 8.15 17.24 1.72
CA HIS A 78 6.97 18.10 1.78
C HIS A 78 6.42 18.41 0.38
N SER A 79 7.29 18.77 -0.57
CA SER A 79 6.91 19.02 -1.96
C SER A 79 6.17 17.82 -2.58
N ILE A 80 6.72 16.61 -2.40
CA ILE A 80 6.11 15.37 -2.89
C ILE A 80 4.76 15.10 -2.23
N ILE A 81 4.65 15.27 -0.91
CA ILE A 81 3.39 15.06 -0.18
C ILE A 81 2.33 16.06 -0.67
N CYS A 82 2.67 17.35 -0.74
CA CYS A 82 1.75 18.39 -1.20
C CYS A 82 1.30 18.14 -2.65
N SER A 83 2.19 17.76 -3.56
CA SER A 83 1.78 17.46 -4.95
C SER A 83 0.81 16.27 -5.04
N ASN A 84 1.00 15.24 -4.22
CA ASN A 84 0.07 14.11 -4.15
C ASN A 84 -1.29 14.51 -3.54
N LEU A 85 -1.28 15.34 -2.50
CA LEU A 85 -2.50 15.89 -1.90
C LEU A 85 -3.27 16.76 -2.90
N ALA A 86 -2.58 17.58 -3.70
CA ALA A 86 -3.20 18.38 -4.77
C ALA A 86 -3.98 17.50 -5.75
N LYS A 87 -3.33 16.45 -6.30
CA LYS A 87 -3.98 15.45 -7.17
C LYS A 87 -5.16 14.76 -6.48
N GLY A 88 -5.04 14.48 -5.18
CA GLY A 88 -6.12 13.92 -4.38
C GLY A 88 -7.32 14.87 -4.24
N CYS A 89 -7.07 16.17 -4.09
CA CYS A 89 -8.09 17.21 -4.03
C CYS A 89 -8.79 17.42 -5.37
N GLU A 90 -8.06 17.41 -6.49
CA GLU A 90 -8.64 17.47 -7.84
C GLU A 90 -9.64 16.34 -8.07
N LYS A 91 -9.27 15.10 -7.72
CA LYS A 91 -10.15 13.92 -7.84
C LYS A 91 -11.38 13.98 -6.94
N GLN A 92 -11.33 14.80 -5.89
CA GLN A 92 -12.44 15.04 -4.97
C GLN A 92 -13.23 16.32 -5.30
N PHE A 93 -12.94 16.97 -6.44
CA PHE A 93 -13.56 18.24 -6.85
C PHE A 93 -13.38 19.36 -5.81
N LYS A 94 -12.20 19.43 -5.20
CA LYS A 94 -11.80 20.47 -4.23
C LYS A 94 -10.74 21.40 -4.84
N PRO A 95 -11.13 22.32 -5.75
CA PRO A 95 -10.17 23.11 -6.53
C PRO A 95 -9.32 24.05 -5.65
N ASP A 96 -9.92 24.69 -4.65
CA ASP A 96 -9.19 25.64 -3.77
C ASP A 96 -8.09 24.93 -2.97
N SER A 97 -8.41 23.77 -2.38
CA SER A 97 -7.42 22.95 -1.68
C SER A 97 -6.33 22.42 -2.63
N ALA A 98 -6.71 22.02 -3.85
CA ALA A 98 -5.75 21.57 -4.85
C ALA A 98 -4.76 22.68 -5.22
N ALA A 99 -5.25 23.91 -5.41
CA ALA A 99 -4.42 25.08 -5.70
C ALA A 99 -3.45 25.39 -4.56
N ILE A 100 -3.91 25.37 -3.30
CA ILE A 100 -3.06 25.57 -2.13
C ILE A 100 -1.94 24.53 -2.06
N PHE A 101 -2.27 23.25 -2.18
CA PHE A 101 -1.27 22.19 -2.14
C PHE A 101 -0.31 22.24 -3.32
N THR A 102 -0.76 22.68 -4.49
CA THR A 102 0.12 22.92 -5.65
C THR A 102 1.11 24.05 -5.36
N SER A 103 0.64 25.16 -4.78
CA SER A 103 1.51 26.28 -4.38
C SER A 103 2.55 25.85 -3.35
N LEU A 104 2.13 25.13 -2.30
CA LEU A 104 3.06 24.60 -1.29
C LEU A 104 4.08 23.64 -1.89
N ALA A 105 3.63 22.75 -2.80
CA ALA A 105 4.52 21.82 -3.46
C ALA A 105 5.63 22.54 -4.26
N LYS A 106 5.26 23.62 -4.94
CA LYS A 106 6.19 24.48 -5.67
C LYS A 106 7.16 25.19 -4.73
N GLU A 107 6.66 25.84 -3.68
CA GLU A 107 7.47 26.59 -2.72
C GLU A 107 8.54 25.70 -2.05
N PHE A 108 8.15 24.52 -1.56
CA PHE A 108 9.08 23.56 -0.99
C PHE A 108 10.11 23.02 -2.00
N LYS A 109 9.75 22.95 -3.28
CA LYS A 109 10.68 22.54 -4.34
C LYS A 109 11.69 23.64 -4.65
N GLU A 110 11.24 24.89 -4.71
CA GLU A 110 12.06 26.07 -4.98
C GLU A 110 12.99 26.41 -3.81
N SER A 111 12.64 26.04 -2.58
CA SER A 111 13.51 26.20 -1.41
C SER A 111 14.70 25.22 -1.39
N LEU A 112 14.71 24.20 -2.26
CA LEU A 112 15.82 23.25 -2.31
C LEU A 112 17.05 23.89 -2.97
N PRO A 113 18.25 23.60 -2.47
CA PRO A 113 19.46 23.91 -3.24
C PRO A 113 19.40 23.19 -4.58
N LYS A 114 20.06 23.75 -5.60
CA LYS A 114 20.26 23.03 -6.87
C LYS A 114 20.92 21.70 -6.56
N ALA A 115 20.26 20.60 -6.92
CA ALA A 115 20.80 19.27 -6.71
C ALA A 115 21.98 19.06 -7.67
N ASP A 116 23.05 18.47 -7.16
CA ASP A 116 24.12 17.96 -8.00
C ASP A 116 23.59 16.84 -8.89
N ALA A 117 24.19 16.70 -10.07
CA ALA A 117 23.85 15.61 -10.98
C ALA A 117 24.12 14.26 -10.29
N VAL A 118 23.06 13.48 -10.06
CA VAL A 118 23.16 12.13 -9.53
C VAL A 118 23.44 11.18 -10.69
N SER A 119 24.40 10.26 -10.54
CA SER A 119 24.68 9.27 -11.57
C SER A 119 23.57 8.22 -11.66
N PHE A 120 23.35 7.65 -12.86
CA PHE A 120 22.41 6.54 -13.04
C PHE A 120 22.73 5.34 -12.13
N ALA A 121 24.01 5.08 -11.86
CA ALA A 121 24.43 4.04 -10.93
C ALA A 121 23.98 4.31 -9.48
N ALA A 122 24.01 5.57 -9.03
CA ALA A 122 23.52 5.94 -7.71
C ALA A 122 21.98 5.83 -7.64
N LEU A 123 21.27 6.22 -8.71
CA LEU A 123 19.82 6.01 -8.81
C LEU A 123 19.45 4.53 -8.75
N GLN A 124 20.17 3.68 -9.48
CA GLN A 124 19.95 2.24 -9.49
C GLN A 124 20.10 1.64 -8.09
N LYS A 125 21.15 2.01 -7.35
CA LYS A 125 21.33 1.56 -5.95
C LYS A 125 20.18 2.00 -5.03
N GLY A 126 19.67 3.21 -5.21
CA GLY A 126 18.50 3.71 -4.47
C GLY A 126 17.26 2.87 -4.74
N VAL A 127 16.97 2.60 -6.01
CA VAL A 127 15.84 1.77 -6.45
C VAL A 127 15.95 0.34 -5.94
N GLU A 128 17.15 -0.25 -5.96
CA GLU A 128 17.42 -1.58 -5.40
C GLU A 128 17.16 -1.63 -3.90
N HIS A 129 17.59 -0.59 -3.17
CA HIS A 129 17.32 -0.47 -1.74
C HIS A 129 15.82 -0.35 -1.45
N ASP A 130 15.08 0.42 -2.24
CA ASP A 130 13.64 0.58 -2.08
C ASP A 130 12.91 -0.77 -2.25
N ILE A 131 13.27 -1.53 -3.28
CA ILE A 131 12.69 -2.86 -3.56
C ILE A 131 13.05 -3.85 -2.46
N ALA A 132 14.31 -3.89 -2.03
CA ALA A 132 14.80 -4.89 -1.08
C ALA A 132 14.39 -4.61 0.37
N SER A 133 14.22 -3.34 0.74
CA SER A 133 14.08 -2.93 2.15
C SER A 133 12.86 -2.06 2.41
N LEU A 134 12.76 -0.88 1.78
CA LEU A 134 11.76 0.12 2.19
C LEU A 134 10.33 -0.29 1.86
N ILE A 135 10.09 -0.81 0.65
CA ILE A 135 8.75 -1.23 0.22
C ILE A 135 8.25 -2.44 1.03
N PRO A 136 9.03 -3.53 1.23
CA PRO A 136 8.63 -4.62 2.11
C PRO A 136 8.32 -4.16 3.53
N THR A 137 9.15 -3.27 4.08
CA THR A 137 8.95 -2.71 5.43
C THR A 137 7.65 -1.93 5.51
N ALA A 138 7.39 -1.03 4.55
CA ALA A 138 6.17 -0.25 4.49
C ALA A 138 4.92 -1.14 4.31
N LYS A 139 5.02 -2.20 3.49
CA LYS A 139 3.93 -3.17 3.32
C LYS A 139 3.60 -3.87 4.62
N LYS A 140 4.61 -4.35 5.36
CA LYS A 140 4.41 -5.00 6.67
C LYS A 140 3.73 -4.06 7.67
N VAL A 141 4.09 -2.77 7.68
CA VAL A 141 3.40 -1.77 8.50
C VAL A 141 1.93 -1.66 8.06
N ALA A 142 1.65 -1.49 6.77
CA ALA A 142 0.30 -1.40 6.27
C ALA A 142 -0.55 -2.66 6.54
N GLU A 143 0.05 -3.87 6.46
CA GLU A 143 -0.59 -5.14 6.82
C GLU A 143 -0.97 -5.19 8.30
N ASN A 144 -0.03 -4.84 9.19
CA ASN A 144 -0.24 -4.83 10.64
C ASN A 144 -1.35 -3.84 11.05
N HIS A 145 -1.52 -2.76 10.30
CA HIS A 145 -2.57 -1.77 10.50
C HIS A 145 -3.86 -2.07 9.71
N HIS A 146 -3.89 -3.16 8.94
CA HIS A 146 -4.99 -3.51 8.03
C HIS A 146 -5.38 -2.38 7.05
N ASP A 147 -4.41 -1.55 6.67
CA ASP A 147 -4.61 -0.42 5.75
C ASP A 147 -4.60 -0.89 4.29
N ARG A 148 -5.78 -1.28 3.81
CA ARG A 148 -5.97 -1.73 2.42
C ARG A 148 -5.59 -0.66 1.38
N GLY A 149 -5.74 0.63 1.73
CA GLY A 149 -5.41 1.73 0.83
C GLY A 149 -3.90 1.83 0.62
N ALA A 150 -3.15 1.84 1.72
CA ALA A 150 -1.69 1.82 1.69
C ALA A 150 -1.15 0.55 1.01
N LEU A 151 -1.73 -0.62 1.28
CA LEU A 151 -1.31 -1.88 0.63
C LEU A 151 -1.48 -1.85 -0.88
N ARG A 152 -2.60 -1.30 -1.37
CA ARG A 152 -2.82 -1.13 -2.81
C ARG A 152 -1.79 -0.18 -3.41
N ALA A 153 -1.55 0.97 -2.79
CA ALA A 153 -0.58 1.94 -3.26
C ALA A 153 0.84 1.35 -3.31
N LEU A 154 1.26 0.66 -2.25
CA LEU A 154 2.57 0.00 -2.16
C LEU A 154 2.72 -1.14 -3.16
N THR A 155 1.64 -1.84 -3.49
CA THR A 155 1.66 -2.88 -4.54
C THR A 155 1.92 -2.29 -5.92
N TRP A 156 1.30 -1.15 -6.24
CA TRP A 156 1.56 -0.46 -7.51
C TRP A 156 2.94 0.19 -7.53
N ALA A 157 3.35 0.81 -6.42
CA ALA A 157 4.68 1.39 -6.26
C ALA A 157 5.76 0.33 -6.51
N GLU A 158 5.68 -0.84 -5.88
CA GLU A 158 6.64 -1.92 -6.10
C GLU A 158 6.76 -2.33 -7.57
N LYS A 159 5.63 -2.52 -8.26
CA LYS A 159 5.63 -2.89 -9.69
C LYS A 159 6.33 -1.83 -10.53
N VAL A 160 6.04 -0.57 -10.28
CA VAL A 160 6.62 0.56 -11.02
C VAL A 160 8.11 0.72 -10.70
N THR A 161 8.51 0.61 -9.44
CA THR A 161 9.92 0.66 -9.01
C THR A 161 10.75 -0.46 -9.64
N ARG A 162 10.19 -1.68 -9.76
CA ARG A 162 10.85 -2.79 -10.48
C ARG A 162 10.99 -2.51 -11.99
N ILE A 163 10.00 -1.87 -12.60
CA ILE A 163 10.09 -1.44 -14.01
C ILE A 163 11.17 -0.36 -14.17
N GLN A 164 11.24 0.60 -13.25
CA GLN A 164 12.28 1.63 -13.24
C GLN A 164 13.68 1.02 -13.06
N HIS A 165 13.82 0.02 -12.19
CA HIS A 165 15.07 -0.75 -12.04
C HIS A 165 15.50 -1.37 -13.37
N SER A 166 14.59 -2.07 -14.05
CA SER A 166 14.86 -2.66 -15.37
C SER A 166 15.22 -1.60 -16.42
N LEU A 167 14.60 -0.42 -16.40
CA LEU A 167 14.96 0.69 -17.30
C LEU A 167 16.37 1.22 -17.02
N LEU A 168 16.79 1.30 -15.76
CA LEU A 168 18.14 1.71 -15.39
C LEU A 168 19.19 0.68 -15.84
N GLU A 169 18.89 -0.62 -15.69
CA GLU A 169 19.76 -1.70 -16.20
C GLU A 169 19.89 -1.63 -17.73
N ARG A 170 18.77 -1.44 -18.43
CA ARG A 170 18.78 -1.27 -19.89
C ARG A 170 19.52 -0.01 -20.30
N HIS A 171 19.37 1.09 -19.58
CA HIS A 171 20.12 2.31 -19.86
C HIS A 171 21.63 2.10 -19.65
N ALA A 172 22.03 1.36 -18.63
CA ALA A 172 23.45 1.02 -18.43
C ALA A 172 24.03 0.17 -19.57
N ALA A 173 23.22 -0.68 -20.21
CA ALA A 173 23.63 -1.53 -21.33
C ALA A 173 23.54 -0.83 -22.70
N GLU A 174 22.45 -0.11 -22.96
CA GLU A 174 22.09 0.47 -24.27
C GLU A 174 22.49 1.95 -24.39
N GLY A 175 22.70 2.65 -23.27
CA GLY A 175 23.04 4.07 -23.24
C GLY A 175 21.97 4.95 -23.93
N PRO A 176 22.38 5.95 -24.73
CA PRO A 176 21.46 6.81 -25.48
C PRO A 176 20.60 6.08 -26.51
N ALA A 177 20.96 4.85 -26.92
CA ALA A 177 20.19 4.09 -27.89
C ALA A 177 18.81 3.68 -27.34
N LEU A 178 18.67 3.58 -26.01
CA LEU A 178 17.41 3.22 -25.35
C LEU A 178 16.26 4.17 -25.71
N THR A 179 16.55 5.45 -25.87
CA THR A 179 15.57 6.52 -26.12
C THR A 179 15.66 7.09 -27.53
N LYS A 180 16.66 6.69 -28.32
CA LYS A 180 16.84 7.17 -29.68
C LYS A 180 15.60 6.89 -30.53
N ASP A 181 15.09 7.93 -31.18
CA ASP A 181 13.90 7.90 -32.06
C ASP A 181 12.62 7.36 -31.37
N LYS A 182 12.58 7.41 -30.03
CA LYS A 182 11.46 6.95 -29.20
C LYS A 182 10.99 8.08 -28.28
N THR A 183 9.75 7.98 -27.85
CA THR A 183 9.12 8.88 -26.88
C THR A 183 9.08 8.21 -25.51
N ILE A 184 9.32 9.01 -24.46
CA ILE A 184 9.16 8.56 -23.07
C ILE A 184 7.77 8.96 -22.59
N TYR A 185 6.94 7.96 -22.33
CA TYR A 185 5.60 8.11 -21.80
C TYR A 185 5.58 7.82 -20.30
N LEU A 186 5.06 8.75 -19.51
CA LEU A 186 4.86 8.63 -18.07
C LEU A 186 3.37 8.49 -17.75
N CYS A 187 3.00 7.47 -16.98
CA CYS A 187 1.67 7.38 -16.42
C CYS A 187 1.56 8.26 -15.16
N PRO A 188 0.80 9.37 -15.15
CA PRO A 188 0.76 10.30 -14.01
C PRO A 188 0.00 9.74 -12.80
N THR A 189 -0.64 8.58 -12.95
CA THR A 189 -1.41 7.90 -11.90
C THR A 189 -0.58 6.94 -11.08
N CYS A 190 0.32 6.17 -11.70
CA CYS A 190 1.11 5.17 -11.00
C CYS A 190 2.63 5.32 -11.17
N GLY A 191 3.10 6.16 -12.10
CA GLY A 191 4.52 6.37 -12.37
C GLY A 191 5.15 5.37 -13.34
N PHE A 192 4.35 4.51 -13.98
CA PHE A 192 4.84 3.61 -15.04
C PHE A 192 5.47 4.42 -16.18
N ILE A 193 6.70 4.05 -16.56
CA ILE A 193 7.45 4.66 -17.66
C ILE A 193 7.48 3.66 -18.82
N PHE A 194 7.15 4.13 -20.01
CA PHE A 194 7.17 3.36 -21.24
C PHE A 194 7.95 4.11 -22.32
N ILE A 195 8.83 3.43 -23.03
CA ILE A 195 9.71 4.04 -24.03
C ILE A 195 9.44 3.38 -25.38
N ASP A 196 8.72 4.07 -26.25
CA ASP A 196 8.40 3.59 -27.59
C ASP A 196 7.98 4.73 -28.52
N THR A 197 7.68 4.42 -29.77
CA THR A 197 7.16 5.35 -30.79
C THR A 197 5.71 5.75 -30.57
N HIS A 198 4.95 4.96 -29.80
CA HIS A 198 3.53 5.19 -29.52
C HIS A 198 3.21 4.85 -28.06
N ALA A 199 2.23 5.53 -27.47
CA ALA A 199 1.75 5.21 -26.13
C ALA A 199 1.10 3.81 -26.08
N PRO A 200 1.14 3.11 -24.93
CA PRO A 200 0.42 1.86 -24.79
C PRO A 200 -1.09 2.15 -24.69
N SER A 201 -1.94 1.29 -25.25
CA SER A 201 -3.41 1.45 -25.23
C SER A 201 -3.99 1.57 -23.82
N LYS A 202 -3.35 0.93 -22.83
CA LYS A 202 -3.65 1.08 -21.41
C LYS A 202 -2.40 0.87 -20.57
N CYS A 203 -2.36 1.51 -19.41
CA CYS A 203 -1.32 1.27 -18.42
C CYS A 203 -1.42 -0.17 -17.86
N PRO A 204 -0.34 -0.98 -17.92
CA PRO A 204 -0.37 -2.35 -17.41
C PRO A 204 -0.43 -2.43 -15.87
N VAL A 205 -0.14 -1.33 -15.17
CA VAL A 205 -0.13 -1.29 -13.70
C VAL A 205 -1.47 -0.85 -13.13
N CYS A 206 -2.00 0.29 -13.58
CA CYS A 206 -3.22 0.91 -13.02
C CYS A 206 -4.40 0.96 -13.99
N ALA A 207 -4.24 0.48 -15.23
CA ALA A 207 -5.28 0.39 -16.27
C ALA A 207 -5.87 1.74 -16.73
N VAL A 208 -5.22 2.88 -16.47
CA VAL A 208 -5.61 4.13 -17.12
C VAL A 208 -5.40 4.05 -18.63
N PRO A 209 -6.26 4.69 -19.44
CA PRO A 209 -6.16 4.69 -20.90
C PRO A 209 -4.95 5.48 -21.40
N ASP A 210 -4.62 5.29 -22.67
CA ASP A 210 -3.52 5.93 -23.41
C ASP A 210 -3.48 7.47 -23.28
N TRP A 211 -4.61 8.16 -23.44
CA TRP A 211 -4.69 9.62 -23.39
C TRP A 211 -4.37 10.23 -22.02
N LYS A 212 -4.22 9.40 -20.97
CA LYS A 212 -3.76 9.84 -19.65
C LYS A 212 -2.24 9.89 -19.53
N PHE A 213 -1.48 9.34 -20.48
CA PHE A 213 -0.02 9.39 -20.41
C PHE A 213 0.50 10.79 -20.74
N GLU A 214 1.50 11.22 -19.97
CA GLU A 214 2.25 12.44 -20.21
C GLU A 214 3.51 12.10 -21.01
N ILE A 215 3.92 12.98 -21.91
CA ILE A 215 5.20 12.87 -22.62
C ILE A 215 6.25 13.60 -21.78
N VAL A 216 7.38 12.95 -21.54
CA VAL A 216 8.52 13.58 -20.88
C VAL A 216 9.34 14.30 -21.95
N GLU A 217 9.37 15.63 -21.88
CA GLU A 217 10.21 16.49 -22.72
C GLU A 217 11.62 16.61 -22.08
N ASP A 218 12.65 16.73 -22.93
CA ASP A 218 14.05 16.96 -22.52
C ASP A 218 14.28 18.38 -21.96
#